data_AF-A0A0F9J8J3-F1
#
_entry.id   AF-A0A0F9J8J3-F1
#
_cell.length_a   1.000
_cell.length_b   1.000
_cell.length_c   1.000
_cell.angle_alpha   90.00
_cell.angle_beta   90.00
_cell.angle_gamma   90.00
#
_symmetry.space_group_name_H-M   'P 1'
#
loop_
_entity.id
_entity.type
_entity.pdbx_description
1 polymer ?
#
loop_
_entity_poly.entity_id
_entity_poly.type
_entity_poly.pdbx_seq_one_letter_code
_entity_poly.pdbx_strand_id
1 'polypeptide(L)' 'DQPITLCHYAMRVWDKSHFNSWQLYGHSHGTLNGIGKQYDVGVDANNFLPVSFANLTELMEAKKDNFNYIL' A
#
# COMPACT_ATOMS: atom_id res chain seq x y z
N ASP A 1 -3.47 -12.99 -10.46
CA ASP A 1 -2.32 -12.17 -10.02
C ASP A 1 -2.79 -10.93 -9.28
N GLN A 2 -2.07 -10.53 -8.24
CA GLN A 2 -2.34 -9.33 -7.46
C GLN A 2 -1.71 -8.09 -8.15
N PRO A 3 -2.48 -7.09 -8.62
CA PRO A 3 -1.90 -5.89 -9.21
C PRO A 3 -1.28 -5.00 -8.12
N ILE A 4 -0.02 -4.60 -8.33
CA ILE A 4 0.75 -3.80 -7.38
C ILE A 4 1.46 -2.68 -8.13
N THR A 5 1.30 -1.44 -7.67
CA THR A 5 2.13 -0.30 -8.09
C THR A 5 3.20 -0.04 -7.03
N LEU A 6 4.46 -0.08 -7.43
CA LEU A 6 5.61 0.29 -6.58
C LEU A 6 6.08 1.69 -6.97
N CYS A 7 6.13 2.61 -6.00
CA CYS A 7 6.71 3.94 -6.19
C CYS A 7 7.32 4.41 -4.87
N HIS A 8 8.45 5.10 -4.89
CA HIS A 8 9.04 5.63 -3.67
C HIS A 8 8.09 6.57 -2.92
N TYR A 9 7.31 7.37 -3.65
CA TYR A 9 6.38 8.35 -3.09
C TYR A 9 4.95 7.82 -3.02
N ALA A 10 4.21 8.27 -1.99
CA ALA A 10 2.78 8.00 -1.88
C ALA A 10 2.00 8.69 -3.01
N MET A 11 1.24 7.92 -3.78
CA MET A 11 0.44 8.44 -4.87
C MET A 11 -1.00 8.70 -4.42
N ARG A 12 -1.64 9.75 -4.95
CA ARG A 12 -3.05 10.02 -4.67
C ARG A 12 -3.99 9.09 -5.46
N VAL A 13 -3.57 8.70 -6.65
CA VAL A 13 -4.20 7.73 -7.55
C VAL A 13 -3.06 6.92 -8.19
N TRP A 14 -3.26 5.63 -8.40
CA TRP A 14 -2.24 4.75 -8.97
C TRP A 14 -2.85 3.78 -9.97
N ASP A 15 -2.01 3.02 -10.67
CA ASP A 15 -2.47 2.11 -11.71
C ASP A 15 -3.50 1.12 -11.16
N LYS A 16 -4.66 1.06 -11.81
CA LYS A 16 -5.80 0.21 -11.43
C LYS A 16 -6.31 0.40 -10.00
N SER A 17 -6.13 1.57 -9.39
CA SER A 17 -6.63 1.79 -8.02
C SER A 17 -8.15 1.59 -7.89
N HIS A 18 -8.91 1.89 -8.95
CA HIS A 18 -10.34 1.62 -9.03
C HIS A 18 -10.70 0.13 -9.13
N PHE A 19 -9.75 -0.74 -9.46
CA PHE A 19 -9.88 -2.20 -9.38
C PHE A 19 -9.23 -2.78 -8.12
N ASN A 20 -9.18 -1.99 -7.04
CA ASN A 20 -8.65 -2.38 -5.73
C ASN A 20 -7.17 -2.83 -5.73
N SER A 21 -6.36 -2.39 -6.70
CA SER A 21 -4.92 -2.68 -6.74
C SER A 21 -4.19 -2.10 -5.54
N TRP A 22 -3.05 -2.68 -5.18
CA TRP A 22 -2.23 -2.21 -4.07
C TRP A 22 -1.25 -1.14 -4.53
N GLN A 23 -0.94 -0.19 -3.66
CA GLN A 23 0.20 0.70 -3.84
C GLN A 23 1.12 0.63 -2.62
N LEU A 24 2.38 0.28 -2.88
CA LEU A 24 3.41 0.20 -1.86
C LEU A 24 4.37 1.37 -2.05
N TYR A 25 4.67 2.07 -0.96
CA TYR A 25 5.47 3.28 -0.98
C TYR A 25 6.43 3.37 0.21
N GLY A 26 7.28 4.39 0.19
CA GLY A 26 8.16 4.74 1.31
C GLY A 26 8.14 6.24 1.55
N HIS A 27 9.33 6.83 1.71
CA HIS A 27 9.55 8.29 1.81
C HIS A 27 8.97 9.00 3.03
N SER A 28 7.88 8.50 3.61
CA SER A 28 7.10 9.21 4.63
C SER A 28 7.52 8.86 6.05
N HIS A 29 8.44 7.90 6.23
CA HIS A 29 8.94 7.46 7.53
C HIS A 29 7.81 7.11 8.52
N GLY A 30 6.71 6.49 8.04
CA GLY A 30 5.55 6.13 8.86
C GLY A 30 4.67 7.30 9.33
N THR A 31 4.96 8.54 8.90
CA THR A 31 4.20 9.74 9.33
C THR A 31 2.99 10.07 8.46
N LEU A 32 2.88 9.44 7.28
CA LEU A 32 1.77 9.64 6.35
C LEU A 32 0.69 8.57 6.52
N ASN A 33 -0.53 8.99 6.83
CA ASN A 33 -1.69 8.12 6.84
C ASN A 33 -2.04 7.65 5.41
N GLY A 34 -1.97 6.34 5.17
CA GLY A 34 -2.31 5.75 3.87
C GLY A 34 -3.81 5.81 3.53
N ILE A 35 -4.13 5.68 2.24
CA ILE A 35 -5.52 5.62 1.74
C ILE A 35 -5.81 4.25 1.08
N GLY A 36 -6.92 3.62 1.47
CA GLY A 36 -7.33 2.33 0.88
C GLY A 36 -6.28 1.23 1.08
N LYS A 37 -6.02 0.47 0.01
CA LYS A 37 -5.01 -0.59 -0.12
C LYS A 37 -3.60 -0.01 -0.38
N GLN A 38 -3.20 0.94 0.45
CA GLN A 38 -1.85 1.51 0.49
C GLN A 38 -1.08 1.08 1.73
N TYR A 39 0.23 0.92 1.58
CA TYR A 39 1.11 0.61 2.69
C TYR A 39 2.52 1.21 2.52
N ASP A 40 3.02 1.81 3.60
CA ASP A 40 4.41 2.29 3.71
C ASP A 40 5.31 1.09 4.05
N VAL A 41 6.07 0.62 3.06
CA VAL A 41 7.06 -0.47 3.20
C VAL A 41 8.43 0.06 3.64
N GLY A 42 8.56 1.35 3.95
CA GLY A 42 9.78 1.95 4.47
C GLY A 42 10.20 1.34 5.80
N VAL A 43 11.51 1.13 5.98
CA VAL A 43 12.07 0.44 7.14
C VAL A 43 11.71 1.13 8.48
N ASP A 44 11.61 2.45 8.49
CA ASP A 44 11.23 3.23 9.68
C ASP A 44 9.80 2.93 10.13
N ALA A 45 8.91 2.57 9.21
CA ALA A 45 7.54 2.16 9.51
C ALA A 45 7.42 0.67 9.90
N ASN A 46 8.51 -0.10 9.79
CA ASN A 46 8.50 -1.56 9.83
C ASN A 46 9.61 -2.13 10.75
N ASN A 47 9.88 -1.49 11.88
CA ASN A 47 10.89 -1.93 12.88
C ASN A 47 12.29 -2.17 12.28
N PHE A 48 12.67 -1.39 11.28
CA PHE A 48 13.93 -1.53 10.54
C PHE A 48 14.12 -2.90 9.84
N LEU A 49 13.01 -3.56 9.48
CA LEU A 49 12.99 -4.86 8.81
C LEU A 49 12.22 -4.80 7.49
N PRO A 50 12.54 -5.70 6.53
CA PRO A 50 11.72 -5.84 5.33
C PRO A 50 10.35 -6.43 5.66
N VAL A 51 9.35 -6.09 4.84
CA VAL A 51 8.00 -6.64 4.95
C VAL A 51 7.85 -7.80 3.97
N SER A 52 7.42 -8.97 4.47
CA SER A 52 7.18 -10.13 3.61
C SER A 52 5.92 -9.94 2.78
N PHE A 53 5.86 -10.64 1.63
CA PHE A 53 4.66 -10.61 0.80
C PHE A 53 3.43 -11.22 1.49
N ALA A 54 3.63 -12.24 2.33
CA ALA A 54 2.57 -12.85 3.12
C ALA A 54 1.96 -11.83 4.11
N ASN A 55 2.81 -11.13 4.87
CA ASN A 55 2.36 -10.08 5.79
C ASN A 55 1.65 -8.95 5.05
N LEU A 56 2.17 -8.54 3.88
CA LEU A 56 1.50 -7.54 3.04
C LEU A 56 0.11 -8.00 2.63
N THR A 57 -0.06 -9.28 2.30
CA THR A 57 -1.35 -9.83 1.89
C THR A 57 -2.38 -9.73 3.02
N GLU A 58 -2.03 -10.20 4.22
CA GLU A 58 -2.88 -10.10 5.41
C GLU A 58 -3.24 -8.64 5.74
N LEU A 59 -2.25 -7.73 5.70
CA LEU A 59 -2.46 -6.30 5.94
C LEU A 59 -3.40 -5.68 4.91
N MET A 60 -3.26 -6.05 3.63
CA MET A 60 -4.08 -5.53 2.56
C MET A 60 -5.48 -6.08 2.60
N GLU A 61 -5.70 -7.34 2.97
CA GLU A 61 -7.02 -7.93 3.18
C GLU A 61 -7.79 -7.20 4.30
N ALA A 62 -7.11 -6.86 5.41
CA ALA A 62 -7.70 -6.14 6.54
C ALA A 62 -8.00 -4.65 6.26
N LYS A 63 -7.34 -4.04 5.28
CA LYS A 63 -7.58 -2.64 4.90
C LYS A 63 -8.91 -2.47 4.17
N LYS A 64 -9.54 -1.31 4.36
CA LYS A 64 -10.68 -0.89 3.52
C LYS A 64 -10.31 -0.88 2.04
N ASP A 65 -11.32 -1.03 1.19
CA ASP A 65 -11.15 -0.88 -0.25
C ASP A 65 -10.65 0.53 -0.63
N ASN A 66 -10.10 0.62 -1.83
CA ASN A 66 -9.68 1.89 -2.40
C ASN A 66 -10.86 2.86 -2.50
N PHE A 67 -10.57 4.14 -2.27
CA PHE A 67 -11.56 5.21 -2.25
C PHE A 67 -12.36 5.36 -3.56
N ASN A 68 -11.84 4.81 -4.66
CA ASN A 68 -12.44 4.82 -5.99
C ASN A 68 -12.77 3.42 -6.50
N TYR A 69 -12.89 2.43 -5.61
CA TYR A 69 -13.19 1.06 -6.00
C TYR A 69 -14.52 0.97 -6.77
N ILE A 70 -14.49 0.30 -7.91
CA ILE A 70 -15.67 -0.04 -8.73
C ILE A 70 -15.87 -1.57 -8.71
N LEU A 71 -17.13 -1.98 -8.50
CA LEU A 71 -17.56 -3.39 -8.53
C LEU A 71 -17.48 -3.97 -9.95
#